data_AF-A0AAU5Q778-F1
#
_entry.id   AF-A0AAU5Q778-F1
#
_cell.length_a   1.000
_cell.length_b   1.000
_cell.length_c   1.000
_cell.angle_alpha   90.00
_cell.angle_beta   90.00
_cell.angle_gamma   90.00
#
_symmetry.space_group_name_H-M   'P 1'
#
loop_
_entity.id
_entity.type
_entity.pdbx_description
1 polymer ?
#
loop_
_entity_poly.entity_id
_entity_poly.type
_entity_poly.pdbx_seq_one_letter_code
_entity_poly.pdbx_strand_id
1 'polypeptide(L)' 'MLAVAIGALVAGFGMCLATNGWNLADRIFDSPTVPTGSATPRTIRLVGGIVIIVGLFWIGTALSEALQPSTT' A
#
# COMPACT_ATOMS: atom_id res chain seq x y z
N MET A 1 1.10 12.29 16.54
CA MET A 1 0.22 11.11 16.55
C MET A 1 -0.64 10.97 15.29
N LEU A 2 -1.26 12.06 14.79
CA LEU A 2 -2.04 12.04 13.54
C LEU A 2 -1.28 11.44 12.34
N ALA A 3 -0.01 11.83 12.15
CA ALA A 3 0.82 11.34 11.05
C ALA A 3 1.05 9.81 11.09
N VAL A 4 1.20 9.24 12.29
CA VAL A 4 1.34 7.78 12.48
C VAL A 4 0.03 7.06 12.12
N ALA A 5 -1.11 7.62 12.52
CA ALA A 5 -2.43 7.06 12.17
C ALA A 5 -2.69 7.10 10.65
N ILE A 6 -2.32 8.20 9.99
CA ILE A 6 -2.44 8.32 8.53
C ILE A 6 -1.49 7.34 7.83
N GLY A 7 -0.24 7.23 8.29
CA GLY A 7 0.72 6.26 7.75
C GLY A 7 0.24 4.80 7.90
N ALA A 8 -0.41 4.47 9.02
CA ALA A 8 -1.01 3.14 9.24
C ALA A 8 -2.20 2.87 8.29
N LEU A 9 -3.05 3.87 8.04
CA LEU A 9 -4.13 3.76 7.06
C LEU A 9 -3.60 3.55 5.64
N VAL A 10 -2.57 4.30 5.24
CA VAL A 10 -1.93 4.16 3.93
C VAL A 10 -1.27 2.79 3.78
N ALA A 11 -0.53 2.33 4.79
CA ALA A 11 0.08 1.01 4.78
C ALA A 11 -0.97 -0.12 4.71
N GLY A 12 -2.06 -0.01 5.49
CA GLY A 12 -3.17 -0.96 5.46
C GLY A 12 -3.91 -1.00 4.12
N PHE A 13 -4.11 0.17 3.49
CA PHE A 13 -4.69 0.27 2.15
C PHE A 13 -3.78 -0.39 1.10
N GLY A 14 -2.47 -0.13 1.15
CA GLY A 14 -1.49 -0.80 0.29
C GLY A 14 -1.49 -2.31 0.48
N MET A 15 -1.61 -2.78 1.73
CA MET A 15 -1.72 -4.20 2.05
C MET A 15 -2.97 -4.82 1.42
N CYS A 16 -4.13 -4.16 1.55
CA CYS A 16 -5.36 -4.59 0.88
C CYS A 16 -5.22 -4.67 -0.65
N LEU A 17 -4.56 -3.69 -1.27
CA LEU A 17 -4.30 -3.73 -2.72
C LEU A 17 -3.37 -4.89 -3.10
N ALA A 18 -2.36 -5.17 -2.29
CA ALA A 18 -1.40 -6.24 -2.53
C ALA A 18 -2.01 -7.66 -2.32
N THR A 19 -2.87 -7.85 -1.31
CA THR A 19 -3.45 -9.17 -0.97
C THR A 19 -4.88 -9.37 -1.49
N ASN A 20 -5.82 -8.44 -1.30
CA ASN A 20 -7.19 -8.60 -1.84
C ASN A 20 -7.25 -8.41 -3.35
N GLY A 21 -6.33 -7.63 -3.92
CA GLY A 21 -6.10 -7.58 -5.36
C GLY A 21 -5.78 -8.96 -5.94
N TRP A 22 -5.20 -9.88 -5.16
CA TRP A 22 -4.88 -11.24 -5.62
C TRP A 22 -6.13 -12.03 -6.03
N ASN A 23 -7.12 -12.13 -5.14
CA ASN A 23 -8.33 -12.92 -5.39
C ASN A 23 -9.28 -12.26 -6.40
N LEU A 24 -9.39 -10.94 -6.36
CA LEU A 24 -10.30 -10.22 -7.25
C LEU A 24 -9.71 -10.07 -8.65
N ALA A 25 -8.41 -9.77 -8.77
CA ALA A 25 -7.76 -9.70 -10.08
C ALA A 25 -7.66 -11.09 -10.71
N ASP A 26 -7.23 -12.15 -10.01
CA ASP A 26 -7.22 -13.49 -10.61
C ASP A 26 -8.61 -13.87 -11.14
N ARG A 27 -9.69 -13.62 -10.38
CA ARG A 27 -11.06 -13.91 -10.85
C ARG A 27 -11.52 -13.07 -12.04
N ILE A 28 -11.11 -11.80 -12.11
CA ILE A 28 -11.50 -10.91 -13.22
C ILE A 28 -10.70 -11.24 -14.48
N PHE A 29 -9.39 -11.45 -14.35
CA PHE A 29 -8.50 -11.71 -15.48
C PHE A 29 -8.52 -13.16 -15.97
N ASP A 30 -9.06 -14.10 -15.19
CA ASP A 30 -9.37 -15.47 -15.63
C ASP A 30 -10.68 -15.55 -16.45
N SER A 31 -11.42 -14.43 -16.56
CA SER A 31 -12.57 -14.33 -17.46
C SER A 31 -12.10 -14.14 -18.91
N PRO A 32 -12.57 -14.96 -19.87
CA PRO A 32 -12.14 -14.91 -21.28
C PRO A 32 -12.54 -13.62 -22.03
N THR A 33 -13.20 -12.68 -21.35
CA THR A 33 -13.68 -11.41 -21.90
C THR A 33 -12.75 -10.23 -21.65
N VAL A 34 -11.70 -10.37 -20.84
CA VAL A 34 -10.79 -9.25 -20.54
C VAL A 34 -9.67 -9.17 -21.58
N PRO A 35 -9.57 -8.07 -22.35
CA PRO A 35 -8.48 -7.89 -23.29
C PRO A 35 -7.15 -7.92 -22.54
N THR A 36 -6.27 -8.83 -22.94
CA THR A 36 -4.94 -9.12 -22.38
C THR A 36 -3.95 -7.94 -22.42
N GLY A 37 -4.38 -6.76 -22.89
CA GLY A 37 -3.61 -5.52 -22.92
C GLY A 37 -3.81 -4.58 -21.74
N SER A 38 -4.68 -4.90 -20.77
CA SER A 38 -5.05 -3.99 -19.67
C SER A 38 -4.55 -4.48 -18.31
N ALA A 39 -3.78 -3.63 -17.62
CA ALA A 39 -3.37 -3.69 -16.21
C ALA A 39 -3.30 -5.10 -15.58
N THR A 40 -2.26 -5.86 -15.91
CA THR A 40 -1.99 -7.20 -15.36
C THR A 40 -2.08 -7.18 -13.82
N PRO A 41 -2.58 -8.26 -13.17
CA PRO A 41 -2.59 -8.41 -11.70
C PRO A 41 -1.26 -8.02 -11.02
N ARG A 42 -0.15 -8.21 -11.74
CA ARG A 42 1.20 -7.83 -11.33
C ARG A 42 1.38 -6.32 -11.09
N THR A 43 0.74 -5.46 -11.89
CA THR A 43 0.81 -4.00 -11.74
C THR A 43 0.10 -3.55 -10.48
N ILE A 44 -1.08 -4.11 -10.18
CA ILE A 44 -1.84 -3.81 -8.95
C ILE A 44 -1.02 -4.21 -7.72
N ARG A 45 -0.34 -5.37 -7.77
CA ARG A 45 0.56 -5.80 -6.69
C ARG A 45 1.74 -4.85 -6.50
N LEU A 46 2.34 -4.38 -7.60
CA LEU A 46 3.47 -3.46 -7.56
C LEU A 46 3.07 -2.11 -6.97
N VAL A 47 1.90 -1.58 -7.36
CA VAL A 47 1.32 -0.36 -6.78
C VAL A 47 1.01 -0.56 -5.29
N GLY A 48 0.35 -1.67 -4.92
CA GLY A 48 0.07 -1.99 -3.52
C GLY A 48 1.34 -2.05 -2.67
N GLY A 49 2.38 -2.71 -3.16
CA GLY A 49 3.70 -2.78 -2.51
C GLY A 49 4.35 -1.41 -2.32
N ILE A 50 4.34 -0.54 -3.35
CA ILE A 50 4.84 0.83 -3.24
C ILE A 50 4.07 1.62 -2.17
N VAL A 51 2.75 1.50 -2.15
CA VAL A 51 1.89 2.18 -1.17
C VAL A 51 2.20 1.72 0.26
N ILE A 52 2.49 0.43 0.48
CA ILE A 52 2.95 -0.08 1.79
C ILE A 52 4.26 0.58 2.20
N ILE A 53 5.24 0.63 1.30
CA ILE A 53 6.56 1.22 1.58
C ILE A 53 6.42 2.70 1.94
N VAL A 54 5.61 3.45 1.19
CA VAL A 54 5.34 4.87 1.47
C VAL A 54 4.65 5.04 2.82
N GLY A 55 3.65 4.22 3.15
CA GLY A 55 2.96 4.25 4.44
C GLY A 55 3.92 3.97 5.62
N LEU A 56 4.77 2.94 5.48
CA LEU A 56 5.78 2.59 6.49
C LEU A 56 6.86 3.67 6.65
N PHE A 57 7.32 4.25 5.54
CA PHE A 57 8.25 5.38 5.58
C PHE A 57 7.67 6.54 6.37
N TRP A 58 6.40 6.86 6.13
CA TRP A 58 5.74 7.97 6.81
C TRP A 58 5.51 7.72 8.30
N ILE A 59 5.22 6.47 8.69
CA ILE A 59 5.21 6.05 10.10
C ILE A 59 6.60 6.24 10.72
N GLY A 60 7.66 5.81 10.03
CA GLY A 60 9.03 5.89 10.53
C GLY A 60 9.52 7.32 10.71
N THR A 61 9.22 8.23 9.78
CA THR A 61 9.57 9.65 9.90
C THR A 61 8.79 10.33 11.01
N ALA A 62 7.48 10.11 11.09
CA ALA A 62 6.64 10.68 12.14
C ALA A 62 7.02 10.17 13.55
N LEU A 63 7.45 8.91 13.64
CA LEU A 63 7.95 8.33 14.88
C LEU A 63 9.33 8.90 15.25
N SER A 64 10.21 9.12 14.27
CA SER A 64 11.52 9.76 14.51
C SER A 64 11.37 11.20 14.99
N GLU A 65 10.45 11.97 14.42
CA GLU A 65 10.11 13.33 14.89
C GLU A 65 9.54 13.32 16.31
N ALA A 66 8.71 12.33 16.65
CA ALA A 66 8.13 12.21 17.98
C ALA A 66 9.14 11.75 19.05
N LEU A 67 10.21 11.07 18.65
CA LEU A 67 11.28 10.56 19.53
C LEU A 67 12.50 11.47 19.60
N GLN A 68 12.56 12.55 18.81
CA GLN A 68 13.64 13.53 18.93
C GLN A 68 13.56 14.19 20.32
N PRO A 69 14.59 14.05 21.16
CA PRO A 69 14.59 14.69 22.47
C PRO A 69 14.57 16.20 22.26
N SER A 70 13.63 16.89 22.90
CA SER A 70 13.61 18.35 22.96
C SER A 70 14.91 18.83 23.59
N THR A 71 15.84 19.29 22.77
CA THR A 71 17.04 20.00 23.23
C THR A 71 16.61 21.40 23.66
N THR A 72 16.06 21.50 24.87
CA THR A 72 15.87 22.75 25.63
C THR A 72 16.02 22.47 27.11
#